data_AF-X6LNL8-F1
#
_entry.id   AF-X6LNL8-F1
#
_cell.length_a   1.000
_cell.length_b   1.000
_cell.length_c   1.000
_cell.angle_alpha   90.00
_cell.angle_beta   90.00
_cell.angle_gamma   90.00
#
_symmetry.space_group_name_H-M   'P 1'
#
loop_
_entity.id
_entity.type
_entity.pdbx_description
1 polymer ?
#
loop_
_entity_poly.entity_id
_entity_poly.type
_entity_poly.pdbx_seq_one_letter_code
_entity_poly.pdbx_strand_id
1 'polypeptide(L)'
;MQKAFFGRFERQCLSHVGSLSTNAKKAEDFKKYLITLYRLSKESELSELFCGYNSDTIPSAITYIHPQQQLDSISDNQAEDSKQDDTKQLLELFSSLRHPAKIVDLVIKSSLDLDSVDQTFMTFVKTHFCKCDKFMYVKEVVEQVLKASKKNSNKEMLLILTCDLECNAFQRKWRSKRVSEYMKVNHLEKDVKEFFESTSKDQFILQYQHKSEDLTQFFQTKCILETAYSLYYDEEETKHDKLIVLI
;
A
#
# COMPACT_ATOMS: atom_id res chain seq x y z
N MET A 1 1.98 -27.97 -17.72
CA MET A 1 1.63 -28.69 -16.46
C MET A 1 0.83 -29.94 -16.80
N GLN A 2 1.15 -31.09 -16.19
CA GLN A 2 0.56 -32.39 -16.52
C GLN A 2 -0.81 -32.61 -15.85
N LYS A 3 -1.80 -33.13 -16.62
CA LYS A 3 -3.19 -33.38 -16.20
C LYS A 3 -3.33 -34.19 -14.90
N ALA A 4 -2.39 -35.10 -14.62
CA ALA A 4 -2.40 -35.94 -13.41
C ALA A 4 -2.18 -35.14 -12.11
N PHE A 5 -1.53 -33.98 -12.18
CA PHE A 5 -1.30 -33.13 -11.01
C PHE A 5 -2.60 -32.45 -10.55
N PHE A 6 -3.40 -31.94 -11.49
CA PHE A 6 -4.67 -31.26 -11.19
C PHE A 6 -5.79 -32.20 -10.72
N GLY A 7 -5.67 -33.50 -10.93
CA GLY A 7 -6.66 -34.49 -10.45
C GLY A 7 -6.54 -34.82 -8.95
N ARG A 8 -5.47 -34.36 -8.29
CA ARG A 8 -5.19 -34.67 -6.87
C ARG A 8 -5.68 -33.58 -5.90
N PHE A 9 -6.14 -32.45 -6.41
CA PHE A 9 -6.58 -31.31 -5.61
C PHE A 9 -8.03 -30.97 -5.94
N GLU A 10 -8.82 -30.74 -4.90
CA GLU A 10 -10.11 -30.10 -5.04
C GLU A 10 -9.87 -28.66 -5.51
N ARG A 11 -10.38 -28.33 -6.70
CA ARG A 11 -10.11 -27.04 -7.35
C ARG A 11 -11.19 -26.06 -6.97
N GLN A 12 -10.82 -25.09 -6.15
CA GLN A 12 -11.65 -23.90 -5.90
C GLN A 12 -11.09 -22.74 -6.73
N CYS A 13 -11.94 -22.16 -7.58
CA CYS A 13 -11.58 -20.96 -8.34
C CYS A 13 -11.81 -19.74 -7.45
N LEU A 14 -10.75 -19.27 -6.81
CA LEU A 14 -10.77 -18.00 -6.09
C LEU A 14 -10.37 -16.91 -7.07
N SER A 15 -11.36 -16.18 -7.58
CA SER A 15 -11.13 -14.95 -8.34
C SER A 15 -11.87 -13.82 -7.67
N HIS A 16 -11.24 -12.64 -7.61
CA HIS A 16 -11.92 -11.43 -7.16
C HIS A 16 -13.18 -11.18 -8.01
N VAL A 17 -13.13 -11.46 -9.32
CA VAL A 17 -14.25 -11.29 -10.26
C VAL A 17 -15.53 -12.03 -9.82
N GLY A 18 -15.41 -13.24 -9.26
CA GLY A 18 -16.56 -14.01 -8.77
C GLY A 18 -17.24 -13.40 -7.53
N SER A 19 -16.46 -12.74 -6.66
CA SER A 19 -16.96 -12.07 -5.45
C SER A 19 -17.36 -10.61 -5.68
N LEU A 20 -16.94 -10.00 -6.80
CA LEU A 20 -17.10 -8.57 -7.10
C LEU A 20 -18.23 -8.21 -8.06
N SER A 21 -19.03 -9.18 -8.55
CA SER A 21 -20.12 -8.90 -9.50
C SER A 21 -21.13 -7.86 -8.95
N THR A 22 -21.35 -7.84 -7.64
CA THR A 22 -22.18 -6.84 -6.92
C THR A 22 -21.50 -5.48 -6.76
N ASN A 23 -20.16 -5.44 -6.76
CA ASN A 23 -19.35 -4.23 -6.53
C ASN A 23 -18.83 -3.59 -7.82
N ALA A 24 -18.97 -4.24 -8.97
CA ALA A 24 -18.54 -3.72 -10.27
C ALA A 24 -19.20 -2.37 -10.60
N LYS A 25 -20.50 -2.24 -10.34
CA LYS A 25 -21.21 -0.96 -10.55
C LYS A 25 -20.69 0.13 -9.62
N LYS A 26 -20.46 -0.19 -8.34
CA LYS A 26 -19.90 0.75 -7.35
C LYS A 26 -18.49 1.20 -7.74
N ALA A 27 -17.66 0.28 -8.25
CA ALA A 27 -16.33 0.58 -8.73
C ALA A 27 -16.37 1.55 -9.94
N GLU A 28 -17.25 1.29 -10.91
CA GLU A 28 -17.43 2.17 -12.07
C GLU A 28 -17.98 3.56 -11.70
N ASP A 29 -18.95 3.61 -10.79
CA ASP A 29 -19.53 4.87 -10.31
C ASP A 29 -18.48 5.70 -9.56
N PHE A 30 -17.69 5.06 -8.67
CA PHE A 30 -16.60 5.73 -7.95
C PHE A 30 -15.48 6.20 -8.89
N LYS A 31 -15.17 5.42 -9.92
CA LYS A 31 -14.19 5.81 -10.95
C LYS A 31 -14.62 7.06 -11.71
N LYS A 32 -15.88 7.13 -12.14
CA LYS A 32 -16.45 8.33 -12.78
C LYS A 32 -16.46 9.53 -11.84
N TYR A 33 -16.74 9.28 -10.56
CA TYR A 33 -16.66 10.30 -9.53
C TYR A 33 -15.24 10.88 -9.41
N LEU A 34 -14.20 10.04 -9.36
CA LEU A 34 -12.81 10.51 -9.34
C LEU A 34 -12.45 11.34 -10.58
N ILE A 35 -12.84 10.87 -11.78
CA ILE A 35 -12.60 11.60 -13.03
C ILE A 35 -13.25 12.99 -12.99
N THR A 36 -14.48 13.08 -12.48
CA THR A 36 -15.22 14.33 -12.35
C THR A 36 -14.60 15.26 -11.31
N LEU A 37 -14.25 14.71 -10.14
CA LEU A 37 -13.66 15.44 -9.02
C LEU A 37 -12.33 16.10 -9.41
N TYR A 38 -11.48 15.37 -10.12
CA TYR A 38 -10.17 15.85 -10.57
C TYR A 38 -10.18 16.47 -11.97
N ARG A 39 -11.37 16.65 -12.58
CA ARG A 39 -11.56 17.21 -13.93
C ARG A 39 -10.65 16.55 -14.98
N LEU A 40 -10.50 15.24 -14.90
CA LEU A 40 -9.65 14.47 -15.82
C LEU A 40 -10.34 14.34 -17.18
N SER A 41 -9.55 14.37 -18.25
CA SER A 41 -10.02 14.20 -19.61
C SER A 41 -10.13 12.73 -20.01
N LYS A 42 -9.31 11.85 -19.41
CA LYS A 42 -9.24 10.43 -19.73
C LYS A 42 -9.07 9.57 -18.48
N GLU A 43 -9.63 8.36 -18.52
CA GLU A 43 -9.45 7.37 -17.44
C GLU A 43 -7.98 6.99 -17.22
N SER A 44 -7.16 7.00 -18.27
CA SER A 44 -5.71 6.73 -18.17
C SER A 44 -4.98 7.69 -17.23
N GLU A 45 -5.48 8.92 -17.07
CA GLU A 45 -4.87 9.93 -16.20
C GLU A 45 -4.99 9.56 -14.72
N LEU A 46 -5.90 8.65 -14.34
CA LEU A 46 -5.96 8.10 -12.98
C LEU A 46 -4.68 7.36 -12.60
N SER A 47 -4.06 6.64 -13.55
CA SER A 47 -2.79 5.93 -13.33
C SER A 47 -1.60 6.87 -13.14
N GLU A 48 -1.69 8.08 -13.71
CA GLU A 48 -0.69 9.13 -13.51
C GLU A 48 -0.94 9.89 -12.19
N LEU A 49 -2.21 10.06 -11.82
CA LEU A 49 -2.62 10.80 -10.64
C LEU A 49 -2.40 10.01 -9.34
N PHE A 50 -2.65 8.70 -9.36
CA PHE A 50 -2.57 7.84 -8.17
C PHE A 50 -1.45 6.82 -8.32
N CYS A 51 -0.48 6.86 -7.42
CA CYS A 51 0.66 5.95 -7.39
C CYS A 51 0.18 4.49 -7.27
N GLY A 52 0.62 3.63 -8.19
CA GLY A 52 0.27 2.20 -8.19
C GLY A 52 -1.15 1.88 -8.67
N TYR A 53 -1.89 2.86 -9.20
CA TYR A 53 -3.26 2.64 -9.67
C TYR A 53 -3.33 1.73 -10.91
N ASN A 54 -4.25 0.77 -10.87
CA ASN A 54 -4.56 -0.18 -11.93
C ASN A 54 -6.06 -0.54 -11.91
N SER A 55 -6.48 -1.47 -12.78
CA SER A 55 -7.89 -1.89 -12.91
C SER A 55 -8.49 -2.46 -11.61
N ASP A 56 -7.64 -3.00 -10.73
CA ASP A 56 -8.06 -3.70 -9.52
C ASP A 56 -8.03 -2.77 -8.30
N THR A 57 -7.44 -1.57 -8.39
CA THR A 57 -7.27 -0.67 -7.24
C THR A 57 -8.60 -0.29 -6.58
N ILE A 58 -9.61 0.13 -7.36
CA ILE A 58 -10.93 0.49 -6.83
C ILE A 58 -11.67 -0.75 -6.28
N PRO A 59 -11.77 -1.87 -7.04
CA PRO A 59 -12.24 -3.15 -6.51
C PRO A 59 -11.63 -3.54 -5.15
N SER A 60 -10.31 -3.51 -5.05
CA SER A 60 -9.59 -3.85 -3.82
C SER A 60 -9.89 -2.90 -2.68
N ALA A 61 -9.98 -1.58 -2.95
CA ALA A 61 -10.34 -0.60 -1.93
C ALA A 61 -11.77 -0.81 -1.40
N ILE A 62 -12.72 -1.11 -2.28
CA ILE A 62 -14.11 -1.43 -1.88
C ILE A 62 -14.14 -2.69 -1.01
N THR A 63 -13.41 -3.75 -1.42
CA THR A 63 -13.31 -4.98 -0.63
C THR A 63 -12.59 -4.75 0.71
N TYR A 64 -11.65 -3.82 0.80
CA TYR A 64 -10.95 -3.50 2.04
C TYR A 64 -11.85 -2.81 3.07
N ILE A 65 -12.74 -1.92 2.63
CA ILE A 65 -13.66 -1.20 3.53
C ILE A 65 -14.80 -2.11 4.01
N HIS A 66 -15.26 -3.06 3.18
CA HIS A 66 -16.46 -3.85 3.45
C HIS A 66 -16.41 -4.70 4.76
N PRO A 67 -15.29 -5.33 5.15
CA PRO A 67 -15.16 -6.05 6.42
C PRO A 67 -15.10 -5.13 7.66
N GLN A 68 -14.59 -3.89 7.52
CA GLN A 68 -14.53 -2.95 8.64
C GLN A 68 -15.93 -2.58 9.15
N GLN A 69 -16.90 -2.50 8.24
CA GLN A 69 -18.29 -2.19 8.57
C GLN A 69 -19.03 -3.33 9.28
N GLN A 70 -18.69 -4.60 9.01
CA GLN A 70 -19.33 -5.74 9.67
C GLN A 70 -18.93 -5.89 11.15
N LEU A 71 -17.78 -5.34 11.56
CA LEU A 71 -17.42 -5.28 12.98
C LEU A 71 -18.16 -4.15 13.72
N ASP A 72 -18.52 -3.07 13.03
CA ASP A 72 -19.13 -1.88 13.64
C ASP A 72 -20.67 -1.88 13.56
N SER A 73 -21.28 -2.69 12.67
CA SER A 73 -22.73 -2.73 12.44
C SER A 73 -23.47 -3.75 13.33
N ILE A 74 -23.38 -3.61 14.66
CA ILE A 74 -24.31 -4.29 15.60
C ILE A 74 -25.55 -3.42 15.89
N SER A 75 -25.63 -2.18 15.42
CA SER A 75 -26.83 -1.36 15.56
C SER A 75 -27.57 -1.19 14.23
N ASP A 76 -28.74 -1.80 14.15
CA ASP A 76 -29.68 -1.71 13.03
C ASP A 76 -30.13 -0.27 12.73
N ASN A 77 -30.37 -0.04 11.43
CA ASN A 77 -31.12 1.06 10.80
C ASN A 77 -30.37 2.27 10.24
N GLN A 78 -29.44 2.13 9.29
CA GLN A 78 -29.10 3.24 8.37
C GLN A 78 -28.58 2.75 6.99
N ALA A 79 -29.46 2.66 6.00
CA ALA A 79 -29.11 2.22 4.64
C ALA A 79 -28.79 3.38 3.66
N GLU A 80 -29.12 4.63 4.01
CA GLU A 80 -28.82 5.80 3.16
C GLU A 80 -27.59 6.59 3.64
N ASP A 81 -27.35 6.69 4.95
CA ASP A 81 -26.12 7.32 5.50
C ASP A 81 -24.85 6.50 5.19
N SER A 82 -24.97 5.18 4.96
CA SER A 82 -23.83 4.30 4.69
C SER A 82 -23.14 4.56 3.35
N LYS A 83 -23.88 5.02 2.31
CA LYS A 83 -23.29 5.30 0.98
C LYS A 83 -22.42 6.55 0.95
N GLN A 84 -22.77 7.56 1.75
CA GLN A 84 -21.99 8.78 1.85
C GLN A 84 -20.71 8.55 2.67
N ASP A 85 -20.80 7.70 3.69
CA ASP A 85 -19.64 7.24 4.45
C ASP A 85 -18.67 6.43 3.59
N ASP A 86 -19.17 5.49 2.79
CA ASP A 86 -18.38 4.69 1.84
C ASP A 86 -17.51 5.54 0.91
N THR A 87 -18.12 6.56 0.30
CA THR A 87 -17.44 7.42 -0.68
C THR A 87 -16.36 8.25 -0.01
N LYS A 88 -16.61 8.72 1.22
CA LYS A 88 -15.64 9.48 2.00
C LYS A 88 -14.44 8.61 2.42
N GLN A 89 -14.68 7.39 2.89
CA GLN A 89 -13.61 6.45 3.26
C GLN A 89 -12.77 6.04 2.04
N LEU A 90 -13.43 5.79 0.89
CA LEU A 90 -12.72 5.55 -0.37
C LEU A 90 -11.88 6.76 -0.78
N LEU A 91 -12.41 7.98 -0.68
CA LEU A 91 -11.64 9.19 -0.97
C LEU A 91 -10.43 9.34 -0.05
N GLU A 92 -10.56 9.02 1.22
CA GLU A 92 -9.45 9.05 2.18
C GLU A 92 -8.35 8.06 1.77
N LEU A 93 -8.70 6.83 1.36
CA LEU A 93 -7.73 5.86 0.82
C LEU A 93 -7.03 6.37 -0.45
N PHE A 94 -7.76 6.98 -1.37
CA PHE A 94 -7.19 7.51 -2.61
C PHE A 94 -6.38 8.79 -2.39
N SER A 95 -6.73 9.58 -1.38
CA SER A 95 -6.08 10.85 -1.07
C SER A 95 -4.58 10.68 -0.76
N SER A 96 -4.22 9.52 -0.22
CA SER A 96 -2.87 9.17 0.20
C SER A 96 -2.03 8.52 -0.91
N LEU A 97 -2.65 8.19 -2.05
CA LEU A 97 -1.98 7.71 -3.26
C LEU A 97 -1.67 8.84 -4.26
N ARG A 98 -2.11 10.08 -4.00
CA ARG A 98 -1.99 11.20 -4.94
C ARG A 98 -0.54 11.53 -5.27
N HIS A 99 -0.23 11.65 -6.55
CA HIS A 99 1.06 12.11 -7.04
C HIS A 99 1.14 13.64 -6.93
N PRO A 100 1.97 14.21 -6.04
CA PRO A 100 1.93 15.64 -5.74
C PRO A 100 2.17 16.54 -6.96
N ALA A 101 3.14 16.19 -7.82
CA ALA A 101 3.43 16.97 -9.02
C ALA A 101 2.26 17.00 -10.02
N LYS A 102 1.47 15.92 -10.11
CA LYS A 102 0.32 15.85 -11.01
C LYS A 102 -0.87 16.64 -10.47
N ILE A 103 -1.05 16.65 -9.15
CA ILE A 103 -2.04 17.54 -8.51
C ILE A 103 -1.72 19.01 -8.79
N VAL A 104 -0.46 19.42 -8.62
CA VAL A 104 -0.03 20.80 -8.93
C VAL A 104 -0.26 21.15 -10.40
N ASP A 105 0.10 20.24 -11.31
CA ASP A 105 -0.14 20.42 -12.74
C ASP A 105 -1.63 20.55 -13.07
N LEU A 106 -2.49 19.75 -12.44
CA LEU A 106 -3.95 19.83 -12.58
C LEU A 106 -4.50 21.16 -12.05
N VAL A 107 -4.07 21.62 -10.88
CA VAL A 107 -4.49 22.91 -10.31
C VAL A 107 -4.14 24.05 -11.27
N ILE A 108 -2.93 24.05 -11.82
CA ILE A 108 -2.45 25.06 -12.77
C ILE A 108 -3.25 25.02 -14.09
N LYS A 109 -3.48 23.82 -14.64
CA LYS A 109 -4.08 23.65 -15.98
C LYS A 109 -5.60 23.77 -16.00
N SER A 110 -6.28 23.32 -14.95
CA SER A 110 -7.73 23.11 -14.96
C SER A 110 -8.51 24.04 -14.03
N SER A 111 -7.82 25.03 -13.44
CA SER A 111 -8.39 25.97 -12.46
C SER A 111 -9.16 25.20 -11.37
N LEU A 112 -8.58 24.09 -10.92
CA LEU A 112 -9.21 23.21 -9.95
C LEU A 112 -9.34 23.98 -8.64
N ASP A 113 -10.54 24.09 -8.11
CA ASP A 113 -10.78 24.84 -6.88
C ASP A 113 -10.21 24.06 -5.70
N LEU A 114 -9.14 24.59 -5.10
CA LEU A 114 -8.42 23.95 -3.99
C LEU A 114 -9.30 23.74 -2.76
N ASP A 115 -10.38 24.53 -2.61
CA ASP A 115 -11.30 24.41 -1.48
C ASP A 115 -12.29 23.24 -1.67
N SER A 116 -12.51 22.79 -2.92
CA SER A 116 -13.48 21.73 -3.24
C SER A 116 -12.93 20.30 -3.09
N VAL A 117 -11.61 20.16 -3.12
CA VAL A 117 -10.92 18.90 -2.90
C VAL A 117 -10.08 19.13 -1.66
N ASP A 118 -10.48 18.58 -0.51
CA ASP A 118 -9.74 18.69 0.75
C ASP A 118 -8.30 18.15 0.55
N GLN A 119 -7.41 19.05 0.12
CA GLN A 119 -6.09 18.76 -0.43
C GLN A 119 -5.06 18.88 0.67
N THR A 120 -5.28 18.12 1.74
CA THR A 120 -4.17 17.77 2.61
C THR A 120 -3.28 16.81 1.83
N PHE A 121 -2.08 17.25 1.43
CA PHE A 121 -1.06 16.41 0.79
C PHE A 121 -0.60 15.34 1.79
N MET A 122 -1.38 14.26 1.91
CA MET A 122 -1.02 13.08 2.68
C MET A 122 -0.10 12.23 1.83
N THR A 123 1.19 12.38 2.02
CA THR A 123 2.18 11.72 1.15
C THR A 123 2.36 10.23 1.44
N PHE A 124 1.60 9.60 2.35
CA PHE A 124 1.66 8.14 2.53
C PHE A 124 0.35 7.49 2.97
N VAL A 125 -0.02 6.41 2.26
CA VAL A 125 -0.97 5.38 2.70
C VAL A 125 -0.30 4.57 3.81
N LYS A 126 -0.90 4.57 4.99
CA LYS A 126 -0.86 3.40 5.86
C LYS A 126 -2.20 2.70 5.76
N THR A 127 -2.21 1.42 5.41
CA THR A 127 -3.25 0.48 5.84
C THR A 127 -3.12 0.26 7.35
N HIS A 128 -3.50 1.28 8.10
CA HIS A 128 -3.95 1.29 9.49
C HIS A 128 -4.30 2.76 9.78
N PHE A 129 -5.60 3.06 9.64
CA PHE A 129 -6.17 4.38 9.89
C PHE A 129 -5.81 4.87 11.30
N CYS A 130 -5.13 6.01 11.36
CA CYS A 130 -5.05 6.83 12.57
C CYS A 130 -5.52 8.22 12.16
N LYS A 131 -6.71 8.62 12.63
CA LYS A 131 -7.24 9.98 12.44
C LYS A 131 -6.22 11.00 12.94
N CYS A 132 -5.79 11.93 12.08
CA CYS A 132 -5.03 13.11 12.48
C CYS A 132 -5.42 14.32 11.63
N ASP A 133 -6.10 15.28 12.26
CA ASP A 133 -6.64 16.51 11.65
C ASP A 133 -5.59 17.62 11.39
N LYS A 134 -4.33 17.28 11.08
CA LYS A 134 -3.28 18.31 10.85
C LYS A 134 -2.31 17.93 9.74
N PHE A 135 -1.98 18.94 8.92
CA PHE A 135 -0.89 18.93 7.93
C PHE A 135 0.39 18.37 8.56
N MET A 136 0.78 17.16 8.14
CA MET A 136 2.01 16.51 8.57
C MET A 136 2.98 16.43 7.41
N TYR A 137 4.23 16.84 7.64
CA TYR A 137 5.31 16.64 6.68
C TYR A 137 5.54 15.13 6.47
N VAL A 138 5.93 14.74 5.24
CA VAL A 138 6.37 13.38 4.84
C VAL A 138 7.15 12.65 5.94
N LYS A 139 8.05 13.41 6.58
CA LYS A 139 8.94 12.97 7.66
C LYS A 139 8.21 12.41 8.88
N GLU A 140 7.13 13.06 9.29
CA GLU A 140 6.40 12.78 10.53
C GLU A 140 5.42 11.62 10.33
N VAL A 141 4.80 11.50 9.14
CA VAL A 141 3.85 10.43 8.84
C VAL A 141 4.57 9.10 8.86
N VAL A 142 5.70 8.98 8.17
CA VAL A 142 6.54 7.78 8.16
C VAL A 142 6.96 7.40 9.59
N GLU A 143 7.30 8.37 10.44
CA GLU A 143 7.60 8.09 11.86
C GLU A 143 6.41 7.52 12.63
N GLN A 144 5.20 8.07 12.43
CA GLN A 144 4.00 7.55 13.06
C GLN A 144 3.64 6.16 12.54
N VAL A 145 3.74 5.95 11.22
CA VAL A 145 3.53 4.65 10.59
C VAL A 145 4.48 3.62 11.19
N LEU A 146 5.77 3.95 11.29
CA LEU A 146 6.79 3.05 11.85
C LEU A 146 6.58 2.82 13.34
N LYS A 147 6.23 3.84 14.12
CA LYS A 147 5.90 3.68 15.56
C LYS A 147 4.71 2.75 15.77
N ALA A 148 3.66 2.90 14.96
CA ALA A 148 2.47 2.05 15.06
C ALA A 148 2.74 0.63 14.53
N SER A 149 3.52 0.46 13.46
CA SER A 149 3.87 -0.86 12.92
C SER A 149 4.87 -1.59 13.81
N LYS A 150 5.72 -0.89 14.55
CA LYS A 150 6.62 -1.49 15.54
C LYS A 150 5.86 -2.23 16.66
N LYS A 151 4.60 -1.89 16.93
CA LYS A 151 3.75 -2.67 17.87
C LYS A 151 3.28 -4.01 17.30
N ASN A 152 3.27 -4.17 15.97
CA ASN A 152 2.81 -5.35 15.26
C ASN A 152 3.95 -6.00 14.43
N SER A 153 5.21 -5.67 14.71
CA SER A 153 6.35 -6.09 13.88
C SER A 153 6.62 -7.59 13.89
N ASN A 154 6.08 -8.31 14.87
CA ASN A 154 6.09 -9.76 14.93
C ASN A 154 4.97 -10.45 14.13
N LYS A 155 4.07 -9.67 13.52
CA LYS A 155 2.98 -10.17 12.68
C LYS A 155 3.05 -9.71 11.23
N GLU A 156 3.69 -8.57 10.97
CA GLU A 156 3.57 -7.87 9.70
C GLU A 156 4.89 -7.24 9.22
N MET A 157 5.08 -7.22 7.91
CA MET A 157 6.08 -6.40 7.23
C MET A 157 5.41 -5.17 6.63
N LEU A 158 6.11 -4.04 6.61
CA LEU A 158 5.57 -2.79 6.09
C LEU A 158 6.00 -2.56 4.64
N LEU A 159 5.02 -2.43 3.74
CA LEU A 159 5.23 -1.91 2.38
C LEU A 159 4.76 -0.46 2.33
N ILE A 160 5.62 0.44 1.89
CA ILE A 160 5.33 1.86 1.67
C ILE A 160 5.46 2.09 0.17
N LEU A 161 4.41 2.59 -0.49
CA LEU A 161 4.47 2.94 -1.91
C LEU A 161 4.73 4.43 -2.04
N THR A 162 5.82 4.80 -2.70
CA THR A 162 6.27 6.19 -2.82
C THR A 162 6.40 6.61 -4.28
N CYS A 163 6.33 7.93 -4.53
CA CYS A 163 6.72 8.49 -5.82
C CYS A 163 8.22 8.83 -5.84
N ASP A 164 8.82 8.87 -7.04
CA ASP A 164 10.27 9.03 -7.26
C ASP A 164 10.91 10.28 -6.60
N LEU A 165 10.09 11.25 -6.18
CA LEU A 165 10.54 12.52 -5.58
C LEU A 165 11.20 12.33 -4.20
N GLU A 166 10.98 11.21 -3.52
CA GLU A 166 11.27 11.07 -2.09
C GLU A 166 12.42 10.11 -1.77
N CYS A 167 12.90 9.30 -2.72
CA CYS A 167 13.91 8.26 -2.49
C CYS A 167 15.18 8.80 -1.80
N ASN A 168 15.64 9.99 -2.21
CA ASN A 168 16.83 10.64 -1.65
C ASN A 168 16.61 11.15 -0.20
N ALA A 169 15.38 11.57 0.13
CA ALA A 169 15.03 12.00 1.48
C ALA A 169 15.02 10.80 2.45
N PHE A 170 14.52 9.65 2.00
CA PHE A 170 14.50 8.41 2.77
C PHE A 170 15.90 7.88 3.09
N GLN A 171 16.83 7.93 2.13
CA GLN A 171 18.20 7.46 2.36
C GLN A 171 18.93 8.25 3.44
N ARG A 172 18.86 9.59 3.35
CA ARG A 172 19.57 10.48 4.28
C ARG A 172 19.11 10.31 5.73
N LYS A 173 17.83 10.00 5.94
CA LYS A 173 17.24 9.96 7.28
C LYS A 173 17.28 8.57 7.93
N TRP A 174 17.02 7.52 7.15
CA TRP A 174 16.70 6.19 7.71
C TRP A 174 17.78 5.13 7.50
N ARG A 175 18.96 5.49 6.95
CA ARG A 175 20.04 4.54 6.60
C ARG A 175 19.52 3.34 5.80
N SER A 176 18.62 3.61 4.85
CA SER A 176 18.01 2.58 4.01
C SER A 176 18.97 2.15 2.90
N LYS A 177 18.88 0.87 2.51
CA LYS A 177 19.70 0.28 1.43
C LYS A 177 18.87 0.17 0.15
N ARG A 178 19.46 0.44 -1.02
CA ARG A 178 18.74 0.24 -2.29
C ARG A 178 18.88 -1.19 -2.76
N VAL A 179 17.78 -1.79 -3.20
CA VAL A 179 17.80 -3.13 -3.81
C VAL A 179 18.69 -3.15 -5.05
N SER A 180 18.78 -2.03 -5.79
CA SER A 180 19.64 -1.88 -6.96
C SER A 180 21.14 -1.87 -6.65
N GLU A 181 21.55 -1.65 -5.40
CA GLU A 181 22.98 -1.71 -5.00
C GLU A 181 23.47 -3.16 -4.82
N TYR A 182 22.56 -4.13 -4.71
CA TYR A 182 22.91 -5.54 -4.65
C TYR A 182 23.15 -6.11 -6.04
N MET A 183 24.44 -6.26 -6.38
CA MET A 183 24.87 -6.85 -7.67
C MET A 183 24.48 -8.33 -7.81
N LYS A 184 24.24 -9.04 -6.69
CA LYS A 184 23.89 -10.47 -6.65
C LYS A 184 22.85 -10.72 -5.56
N VAL A 185 21.91 -11.63 -5.83
CA VAL A 185 20.82 -12.00 -4.92
C VAL A 185 21.34 -12.50 -3.57
N ASN A 186 22.41 -13.31 -3.57
CA ASN A 186 22.99 -13.84 -2.35
C ASN A 186 23.57 -12.76 -1.39
N HIS A 187 23.91 -11.58 -1.90
CA HIS A 187 24.34 -10.47 -1.04
C HIS A 187 23.15 -9.91 -0.25
N LEU A 188 21.97 -9.82 -0.88
CA LEU A 188 20.74 -9.41 -0.21
C LEU A 188 20.32 -10.45 0.83
N GLU A 189 20.34 -11.74 0.48
CA GLU A 189 20.05 -12.84 1.41
C GLU A 189 20.94 -12.79 2.65
N LYS A 190 22.25 -12.56 2.44
CA LYS A 190 23.21 -12.43 3.53
C LYS A 190 22.90 -11.24 4.43
N ASP A 191 22.62 -10.07 3.86
CA ASP A 191 22.30 -8.86 4.63
C ASP A 191 20.99 -9.00 5.43
N VAL A 192 19.98 -9.65 4.85
CA VAL A 192 18.71 -9.97 5.53
C VAL A 192 18.94 -10.95 6.67
N LYS A 193 19.74 -12.00 6.44
CA LYS A 193 20.11 -12.97 7.48
C LYS A 193 20.87 -12.31 8.64
N GLU A 194 21.89 -11.51 8.33
CA GLU A 194 22.65 -10.75 9.34
C GLU A 194 21.76 -9.78 10.14
N PHE A 195 20.72 -9.21 9.51
CA PHE A 195 19.74 -8.39 10.21
C PHE A 195 18.98 -9.18 11.27
N PHE A 196 18.45 -10.35 10.93
CA PHE A 196 17.69 -11.18 11.86
C PHE A 196 18.55 -11.74 13.00
N GLU A 197 19.80 -12.14 12.71
CA GLU A 197 20.75 -12.64 13.71
C GLU A 197 21.29 -11.54 14.65
N SER A 198 21.28 -10.27 14.22
CA SER A 198 21.85 -9.17 14.99
C SER A 198 20.94 -8.74 16.16
N THR A 199 21.42 -8.82 17.40
CA THR A 199 20.69 -8.27 18.58
C THR A 199 20.60 -6.74 18.62
N SER A 200 21.48 -6.06 17.88
CA SER A 200 21.59 -4.58 17.89
C SER A 200 20.71 -3.85 16.87
N LYS A 201 20.07 -4.59 15.94
CA LYS A 201 19.30 -4.02 14.84
C LYS A 201 17.83 -4.38 15.03
N ASP A 202 16.97 -3.39 15.12
CA ASP A 202 15.52 -3.56 15.26
C ASP A 202 14.76 -3.19 13.97
N GLN A 203 15.42 -2.55 13.00
CA GLN A 203 14.83 -2.12 11.73
C GLN A 203 15.71 -2.46 10.52
N PHE A 204 15.07 -2.91 9.44
CA PHE A 204 15.68 -3.11 8.14
C PHE A 204 14.85 -2.44 7.06
N ILE A 205 15.41 -1.42 6.41
CA ILE A 205 14.70 -0.57 5.47
C ILE A 205 15.34 -0.71 4.09
N LEU A 206 14.58 -1.25 3.15
CA LEU A 206 14.97 -1.43 1.75
C LEU A 206 14.20 -0.46 0.87
N GLN A 207 14.89 0.07 -0.13
CA GLN A 207 14.28 0.84 -1.21
C GLN A 207 14.27 0.03 -2.49
N TYR A 208 13.09 -0.20 -3.05
CA TYR A 208 12.90 -0.87 -4.32
C TYR A 208 12.28 0.09 -5.33
N GLN A 209 13.03 0.36 -6.41
CA GLN A 209 12.47 1.11 -7.52
C GLN A 209 11.71 0.15 -8.44
N HIS A 210 10.40 0.37 -8.57
CA HIS A 210 9.55 -0.44 -9.42
C HIS A 210 9.94 -0.30 -10.89
N LYS A 211 10.09 -1.44 -11.57
CA LYS A 211 10.30 -1.53 -13.02
C LYS A 211 9.07 -2.20 -13.62
N SER A 212 8.33 -1.46 -14.44
CA SER A 212 7.03 -1.88 -14.98
C SER A 212 7.10 -3.12 -15.88
N GLU A 213 8.27 -3.40 -16.47
CA GLU A 213 8.44 -4.48 -17.44
C GLU A 213 8.98 -5.78 -16.84
N ASP A 214 9.66 -5.70 -15.68
CA ASP A 214 10.30 -6.85 -15.05
C ASP A 214 10.13 -6.83 -13.53
N LEU A 215 9.22 -7.68 -13.06
CA LEU A 215 8.93 -7.86 -11.64
C LEU A 215 9.82 -8.93 -10.98
N THR A 216 10.76 -9.53 -11.71
CA THR A 216 11.61 -10.61 -11.18
C THR A 216 12.36 -10.17 -9.94
N GLN A 217 12.96 -8.97 -9.98
CA GLN A 217 13.70 -8.42 -8.84
C GLN A 217 12.78 -8.16 -7.64
N PHE A 218 11.54 -7.71 -7.87
CA PHE A 218 10.54 -7.53 -6.82
C PHE A 218 10.18 -8.86 -6.17
N PHE A 219 9.81 -9.87 -6.97
CA PHE A 219 9.42 -11.18 -6.45
C PHE A 219 10.55 -11.89 -5.71
N GLN A 220 11.79 -11.77 -6.21
CA GLN A 220 12.98 -12.28 -5.51
C GLN A 220 13.17 -11.59 -4.17
N THR A 221 13.15 -10.26 -4.14
CA THR A 221 13.26 -9.47 -2.91
C THR A 221 12.19 -9.85 -1.91
N LYS A 222 10.92 -9.90 -2.36
CA LYS A 222 9.77 -10.30 -1.55
C LYS A 222 9.95 -11.70 -0.97
N CYS A 223 10.31 -12.68 -1.80
CA CYS A 223 10.51 -14.06 -1.38
C CYS A 223 11.61 -14.20 -0.31
N ILE A 224 12.73 -13.49 -0.47
CA ILE A 224 13.82 -13.49 0.51
C ILE A 224 13.36 -12.94 1.86
N LEU A 225 12.67 -11.80 1.84
CA LEU A 225 12.17 -11.15 3.06
C LEU A 225 11.12 -12.03 3.77
N GLU A 226 10.14 -12.56 3.03
CA GLU A 226 9.09 -13.44 3.55
C GLU A 226 9.69 -14.71 4.15
N THR A 227 10.61 -15.36 3.44
CA THR A 227 11.24 -16.60 3.91
C THR A 227 12.05 -16.36 5.19
N ALA A 228 12.88 -15.32 5.22
CA ALA A 228 13.70 -15.01 6.39
C ALA A 228 12.85 -14.59 7.60
N TYR A 229 11.77 -13.83 7.35
CA TYR A 229 10.82 -13.42 8.38
C TYR A 229 10.10 -14.63 8.98
N SER A 230 9.57 -15.54 8.15
CA SER A 230 8.90 -16.75 8.61
C SER A 230 9.84 -17.64 9.43
N LEU A 231 11.06 -17.90 8.94
CA LEU A 231 12.05 -18.69 9.68
C LEU A 231 12.36 -18.06 11.05
N TYR A 232 12.60 -16.74 11.08
CA TYR A 232 12.90 -16.05 12.33
C TYR A 232 11.75 -16.14 13.34
N TYR A 233 10.49 -16.10 12.88
CA TYR A 233 9.32 -16.15 13.76
C TYR A 233 8.75 -17.54 14.01
N ASP A 234 9.27 -18.59 13.37
CA ASP A 234 8.95 -19.99 13.67
C ASP A 234 9.91 -20.60 14.72
N GLU A 235 11.18 -20.16 14.80
CA GLU A 235 12.23 -20.95 15.47
C GLU A 235 12.43 -20.75 17.00
N GLU A 236 11.98 -19.68 17.68
CA GLU A 236 12.30 -19.48 19.13
C GLU A 236 11.24 -18.82 20.07
N GLU A 237 11.39 -19.02 21.39
CA GLU A 237 10.57 -18.39 22.47
C GLU A 237 11.04 -16.98 22.88
N THR A 238 12.29 -16.58 22.60
CA THR A 238 12.85 -15.26 22.97
C THR A 238 13.21 -14.43 21.75
N LYS A 239 12.19 -13.88 21.08
CA LYS A 239 12.37 -13.07 19.87
C LYS A 239 12.47 -11.59 20.17
N HIS A 240 13.38 -10.91 19.48
CA HIS A 240 13.43 -9.45 19.46
C HIS A 240 12.46 -8.92 18.40
N ASP A 241 11.85 -7.76 18.66
CA ASP A 241 11.00 -7.12 17.67
C ASP A 241 11.83 -6.64 16.47
N LYS A 242 11.58 -7.24 15.31
CA LYS A 242 12.25 -6.94 14.04
C LYS A 242 11.25 -6.32 13.08
N LEU A 243 11.53 -5.11 12.62
CA LEU A 243 10.68 -4.43 11.64
C LEU A 243 11.36 -4.37 10.28
N ILE A 244 10.75 -5.01 9.28
CA ILE A 244 11.13 -4.86 7.87
C ILE A 244 10.23 -3.83 7.21
N VAL A 245 10.86 -2.93 6.47
CA VAL A 245 10.20 -1.89 5.69
C VAL A 245 10.71 -1.94 4.26
N LEU A 246 9.81 -2.16 3.30
CA LEU A 246 10.07 -2.02 1.88
C LEU A 246 9.42 -0.73 1.39
N ILE A 247 10.22 0.15 0.81
CA ILE A 247 9.85 1.47 0.28
C ILE A 247 9.93 1.43 -1.24
#